data_AF-A0A9D2LB39-F1
#
_entry.id   AF-A0A9D2LB39-F1
#
_cell.length_a   1.000
_cell.length_b   1.000
_cell.length_c   1.000
_cell.angle_alpha   90.00
_cell.angle_beta   90.00
_cell.angle_gamma   90.00
#
_symmetry.space_group_name_H-M   'P 1'
#
loop_
_entity.id
_entity.type
_entity.pdbx_description
1 polymer ?
#
loop_
_entity_poly.entity_id
_entity_poly.type
_entity_poly.pdbx_seq_one_letter_code
_entity_poly.pdbx_strand_id
1 'polypeptide(L)'
;MVIPWGRVRGLRRRLTQTVFALLPLILLAIGVHPAIAVIPAIYPFFILIRRGFRRLRKGVTRTALTGEHGIRLALSLLPLSIGWSMDSVGPVGWIALSLFPLLPLAEPVVTRVAPGRKLRVKNLPGISDTRGPKFPVNLVMFLDLSLTALASALLLVHVPAGALLPLPLIALGLAGASALDSYQRIRESVDSDNNLYAAVEAYDPKFVLYYGVPAGSAYQVGMWIDFLERIGERFIVVLRRTSAFREITRLTDAPVVVRTNIWQLDDVITPNMTAAFYVNNSAPNVHLVRYPHMTHVQLLHGDSDKASSFNPVTALYDKVFVAGQAGIDRYENNGVDIPKHKFTIVGRPQVESVEQQGPENLPVRTVLYAPTWEGHYADTNYGSLPVGPPIIRELIARGQTVIFRPHPFSYRNPEARQNIREIHALLRADRERSGREHRYGRRAEKALDAFGCFNAADAMISDVSSVVPDFLHSGKPYGLVTMTTTIDEFERAFPLARSAYVITHDLSNLNEALDELLLHDSKAEQRRATREYYLGPFPPENYAEAFVGAARQVVLEARKPAAAMTAPAEGEEGGSEIRGQAGQDRPGPESELDEFPDSERDSPNDPQDN
;
A
#
# COMPACT_ATOMS: atom_id res chain seq x y z
N MET A 1 -30.56 7.94 -3.45
CA MET A 1 -30.26 6.96 -2.38
C MET A 1 -30.99 5.64 -2.61
N VAL A 2 -30.32 4.62 -3.17
CA VAL A 2 -30.87 3.26 -3.28
C VAL A 2 -30.50 2.52 -1.99
N ILE A 3 -31.50 2.20 -1.16
CA ILE A 3 -31.26 1.35 0.02
C ILE A 3 -30.74 0.00 -0.48
N PRO A 4 -29.54 -0.45 -0.08
CA PRO A 4 -29.01 -1.71 -0.58
C PRO A 4 -29.84 -2.88 -0.04
N TRP A 5 -30.66 -3.48 -0.92
CA TRP A 5 -31.43 -4.70 -0.71
C TRP A 5 -30.59 -5.89 -0.17
N GLY A 6 -29.25 -5.78 -0.23
CA GLY A 6 -28.31 -6.71 0.40
C GLY A 6 -28.53 -6.89 1.91
N ARG A 7 -28.91 -5.84 2.66
CA ARG A 7 -29.23 -5.98 4.10
C ARG A 7 -30.47 -6.84 4.32
N VAL A 8 -31.48 -6.73 3.46
CA VAL A 8 -32.73 -7.51 3.53
C VAL A 8 -32.49 -8.98 3.20
N ARG A 9 -31.65 -9.30 2.21
CA ARG A 9 -31.27 -10.69 1.88
C ARG A 9 -30.50 -11.35 3.04
N GLY A 10 -29.60 -10.61 3.69
CA GLY A 10 -28.87 -11.08 4.87
C GLY A 10 -29.78 -11.37 6.06
N LEU A 11 -30.77 -10.50 6.30
CA LEU A 11 -31.76 -10.66 7.37
C LEU A 11 -32.67 -11.88 7.14
N ARG A 12 -33.23 -12.03 5.93
CA ARG A 12 -34.08 -13.19 5.57
C ARG A 12 -33.36 -14.52 5.81
N ARG A 13 -32.10 -14.63 5.36
CA ARG A 13 -31.30 -15.83 5.56
C ARG A 13 -31.11 -16.18 7.03
N ARG A 14 -30.82 -15.18 7.88
CA ARG A 14 -30.66 -15.40 9.32
C ARG A 14 -31.97 -15.83 9.98
N LEU A 15 -33.08 -15.17 9.63
CA LEU A 15 -34.41 -15.53 10.12
C LEU A 15 -34.74 -17.00 9.78
N THR A 16 -34.53 -17.41 8.53
CA THR A 16 -34.72 -18.81 8.11
C THR A 16 -33.86 -19.76 8.93
N GLN A 17 -32.57 -19.47 9.09
CA GLN A 17 -31.68 -20.33 9.88
C GLN A 17 -32.08 -20.42 11.35
N THR A 18 -32.52 -19.32 11.96
CA THR A 18 -33.02 -19.30 13.35
C THR A 18 -34.27 -20.17 13.50
N VAL A 19 -35.25 -20.02 12.59
CA VAL A 19 -36.47 -20.85 12.61
C VAL A 19 -36.13 -22.33 12.50
N PHE A 20 -35.28 -22.70 11.54
CA PHE A 20 -34.87 -24.09 11.34
C PHE A 20 -33.99 -24.65 12.47
N ALA A 21 -33.30 -23.80 13.24
CA ALA A 21 -32.55 -24.21 14.42
C ALA A 21 -33.44 -24.41 15.66
N LEU A 22 -34.54 -23.65 15.79
CA LEU A 22 -35.48 -23.76 16.91
C LEU A 22 -36.55 -24.84 16.70
N LEU A 23 -36.97 -25.07 15.45
CA LEU A 23 -38.03 -26.02 15.11
C LEU A 23 -37.79 -27.44 15.66
N PRO A 24 -36.58 -28.02 15.63
CA PRO A 24 -36.30 -29.33 16.23
C PRO A 24 -36.59 -29.39 17.74
N LEU A 25 -36.29 -28.32 18.47
CA LEU A 25 -36.54 -28.24 19.91
C LEU A 25 -38.04 -28.26 20.21
N ILE A 26 -38.83 -27.55 19.39
CA ILE A 26 -40.30 -27.53 19.49
C ILE A 26 -40.89 -28.89 19.16
N LEU A 27 -40.44 -29.52 18.06
CA LEU A 27 -40.93 -30.84 17.63
C LEU A 27 -40.64 -31.93 18.68
N LEU A 28 -39.44 -31.91 19.27
CA LEU A 28 -39.09 -32.81 20.38
C LEU A 28 -39.96 -32.55 21.62
N ALA A 29 -40.23 -31.28 21.96
CA ALA A 29 -41.05 -30.93 23.12
C ALA A 29 -42.52 -31.39 23.00
N ILE A 30 -43.08 -31.47 21.78
CA ILE A 30 -44.44 -31.97 21.54
C ILE A 30 -44.49 -33.49 21.28
N GLY A 31 -43.38 -34.21 21.48
CA GLY A 31 -43.33 -35.67 21.40
C GLY A 31 -43.14 -36.25 20.00
N VAL A 32 -42.68 -35.46 19.02
CA VAL A 32 -42.31 -36.01 17.70
C VAL A 32 -41.07 -36.89 17.83
N HIS A 33 -41.09 -38.03 17.16
CA HIS A 33 -39.97 -38.97 17.16
C HIS A 33 -38.64 -38.27 16.78
N PRO A 34 -37.53 -38.51 17.52
CA PRO A 34 -36.29 -37.76 17.35
C PRO A 34 -35.74 -37.74 15.93
N ALA A 35 -35.80 -38.87 15.23
CA ALA A 35 -35.33 -39.00 13.84
C ALA A 35 -36.05 -38.05 12.86
N ILE A 36 -37.31 -37.69 13.12
CA ILE A 36 -38.09 -36.76 12.30
C ILE A 36 -37.86 -35.33 12.80
N ALA A 37 -37.86 -35.14 14.12
CA ALA A 37 -37.72 -33.83 14.74
C ALA A 37 -36.40 -33.12 14.40
N VAL A 38 -35.30 -33.85 14.17
CA VAL A 38 -33.99 -33.26 13.84
C VAL A 38 -33.83 -32.80 12.40
N ILE A 39 -34.70 -33.21 11.46
CA ILE A 39 -34.54 -32.94 10.01
C ILE A 39 -34.36 -31.44 9.71
N PRO A 40 -35.13 -30.51 10.32
CA PRO A 40 -34.93 -29.08 10.10
C PRO A 40 -33.53 -28.58 10.51
N ALA A 41 -32.88 -29.21 11.48
CA ALA A 41 -31.54 -28.81 11.97
C ALA A 41 -30.44 -29.05 10.92
N ILE A 42 -30.65 -29.95 9.96
CA ILE A 42 -29.65 -30.32 8.93
C ILE A 42 -29.24 -29.09 8.10
N TYR A 43 -30.21 -28.25 7.72
CA TYR A 43 -29.97 -27.04 6.93
C TYR A 43 -29.01 -26.04 7.61
N PRO A 44 -29.28 -25.56 8.84
CA PRO A 44 -28.38 -24.64 9.52
C PRO A 44 -27.05 -25.30 9.92
N PHE A 45 -27.01 -26.58 10.33
CA PHE A 45 -25.74 -27.29 10.56
C PHE A 45 -24.87 -27.31 9.32
N PHE A 46 -25.40 -27.75 8.17
CA PHE A 46 -24.65 -27.82 6.92
C PHE A 46 -24.06 -26.47 6.52
N ILE A 47 -24.85 -25.40 6.56
CA ILE A 47 -24.39 -24.07 6.15
C ILE A 47 -23.29 -23.55 7.08
N LEU A 48 -23.49 -23.67 8.39
CA LEU A 48 -22.56 -23.11 9.37
C LEU A 48 -21.25 -23.91 9.43
N ILE A 49 -21.31 -25.24 9.38
CA ILE A 49 -20.14 -26.12 9.31
C ILE A 49 -19.37 -25.88 8.01
N ARG A 50 -20.04 -25.84 6.85
CA ARG A 50 -19.41 -25.53 5.55
C ARG A 50 -18.72 -24.17 5.56
N ARG A 51 -19.34 -23.17 6.19
CA ARG A 51 -18.76 -21.83 6.33
C ARG A 51 -17.53 -21.83 7.26
N GLY A 52 -17.62 -22.51 8.41
CA GLY A 52 -16.52 -22.71 9.34
C GLY A 52 -15.33 -23.39 8.64
N PHE A 53 -15.58 -24.50 7.94
CA PHE A 53 -14.57 -25.23 7.18
C PHE A 53 -13.90 -24.37 6.10
N ARG A 54 -14.68 -23.63 5.31
CA ARG A 54 -14.13 -22.72 4.30
C ARG A 54 -13.24 -21.65 4.91
N ARG A 55 -13.60 -21.12 6.08
CA ARG A 55 -12.79 -20.10 6.79
C ARG A 55 -11.53 -20.68 7.41
N LEU A 56 -11.62 -21.89 7.96
CA LEU A 56 -10.47 -22.65 8.46
C LEU A 56 -9.47 -22.90 7.33
N ARG A 57 -9.95 -23.43 6.19
CA ARG A 57 -9.12 -23.68 4.99
C ARG A 57 -8.49 -22.41 4.42
N LYS A 58 -9.20 -21.27 4.48
CA LYS A 58 -8.69 -19.97 4.03
C LYS A 58 -7.82 -19.23 5.07
N GLY A 59 -7.56 -19.81 6.24
CA GLY A 59 -6.73 -19.19 7.28
C GLY A 59 -7.28 -17.85 7.80
N VAL A 60 -8.59 -17.62 7.71
CA VAL A 60 -9.20 -16.32 8.04
C VAL A 60 -9.11 -16.09 9.55
N THR A 61 -8.39 -15.06 10.01
CA THR A 61 -8.23 -14.80 11.45
C THR A 61 -9.26 -13.84 12.05
N ARG A 62 -10.14 -13.25 11.23
CA ARG A 62 -11.18 -12.30 11.68
C ARG A 62 -12.35 -12.99 12.38
N THR A 63 -12.74 -12.47 13.54
CA THR A 63 -13.88 -12.90 14.39
C THR A 63 -15.24 -12.43 13.88
N ALA A 64 -15.48 -12.49 12.56
CA ALA A 64 -16.67 -11.93 11.92
C ALA A 64 -17.89 -12.88 11.95
N LEU A 65 -18.32 -13.29 13.14
CA LEU A 65 -19.51 -14.14 13.37
C LEU A 65 -20.42 -13.62 14.51
N THR A 66 -20.27 -12.36 14.89
CA THR A 66 -21.03 -11.62 15.92
C THR A 66 -22.55 -11.51 15.71
N GLY A 67 -23.17 -12.39 14.93
CA GLY A 67 -24.62 -12.44 14.76
C GLY A 67 -25.21 -13.82 14.44
N GLU A 68 -24.44 -14.90 14.64
CA GLU A 68 -24.93 -16.29 14.51
C GLU A 68 -24.93 -17.04 15.85
N HIS A 69 -24.53 -16.37 16.94
CA HIS A 69 -24.42 -16.93 18.28
C HIS A 69 -25.74 -17.55 18.77
N GLY A 70 -26.88 -16.88 18.58
CA GLY A 70 -28.19 -17.42 18.98
C GLY A 70 -28.60 -18.69 18.22
N ILE A 71 -28.23 -18.80 16.93
CA ILE A 71 -28.52 -19.98 16.10
C ILE A 71 -27.67 -21.16 16.57
N ARG A 72 -26.39 -20.92 16.87
CA ARG A 72 -25.46 -21.93 17.39
C ARG A 72 -25.90 -22.43 18.76
N LEU A 73 -26.31 -21.52 19.64
CA LEU A 73 -26.85 -21.86 20.95
C LEU A 73 -28.11 -22.75 20.81
N ALA A 74 -29.04 -22.39 19.93
CA ALA A 74 -30.22 -23.23 19.66
C ALA A 74 -29.85 -24.64 19.17
N LEU A 75 -28.90 -24.75 18.24
CA LEU A 75 -28.42 -26.04 17.74
C LEU A 75 -27.69 -26.86 18.82
N SER A 76 -26.95 -26.21 19.72
CA SER A 76 -26.21 -26.88 20.81
C SER A 76 -27.11 -27.51 21.86
N LEU A 77 -28.38 -27.13 21.94
CA LEU A 77 -29.38 -27.75 22.80
C LEU A 77 -29.91 -29.08 22.22
N LEU A 78 -29.65 -29.37 20.95
CA LEU A 78 -30.22 -30.53 20.27
C LEU A 78 -29.83 -31.89 20.89
N PRO A 79 -28.55 -32.16 21.23
CA PRO A 79 -28.20 -33.40 21.91
C PRO A 79 -28.94 -33.58 23.25
N LEU A 80 -29.12 -32.49 24.00
CA LEU A 80 -29.86 -32.50 25.27
C LEU A 80 -31.34 -32.82 25.06
N SER A 81 -31.98 -32.22 24.05
CA SER A 81 -33.39 -32.47 23.72
C SER A 81 -33.63 -33.88 23.14
N ILE A 82 -32.68 -34.42 22.38
CA ILE A 82 -32.74 -35.82 21.92
C ILE A 82 -32.61 -36.76 23.13
N GLY A 83 -31.65 -36.51 24.02
CA GLY A 83 -31.51 -37.30 25.24
C GLY A 83 -32.76 -37.26 26.12
N TRP A 84 -33.44 -36.12 26.21
CA TRP A 84 -34.68 -35.99 26.97
C TRP A 84 -35.87 -36.75 26.40
N SER A 85 -35.94 -36.91 25.08
CA SER A 85 -36.96 -37.73 24.44
C SER A 85 -36.65 -39.22 24.43
N MET A 86 -35.44 -39.62 24.87
CA MET A 86 -35.02 -41.01 25.02
C MET A 86 -35.00 -41.36 26.52
N ASP A 87 -35.92 -42.19 27.00
CA ASP A 87 -36.08 -42.57 28.43
C ASP A 87 -34.89 -43.34 29.07
N SER A 88 -33.69 -43.31 28.46
CA SER A 88 -32.54 -44.16 28.80
C SER A 88 -31.26 -43.39 29.15
N VAL A 89 -31.34 -42.09 29.44
CA VAL A 89 -30.16 -41.29 29.78
C VAL A 89 -29.81 -41.45 31.27
N GLY A 90 -28.75 -42.20 31.56
CA GLY A 90 -28.17 -42.29 32.90
C GLY A 90 -27.47 -40.98 33.35
N PRO A 91 -27.07 -40.86 34.63
CA PRO A 91 -26.50 -39.61 35.19
C PRO A 91 -25.29 -39.05 34.43
N VAL A 92 -24.37 -39.92 33.99
CA VAL A 92 -23.18 -39.53 33.20
C VAL A 92 -23.58 -39.01 31.82
N GLY A 93 -24.65 -39.56 31.24
CA GLY A 93 -25.21 -39.09 29.97
C GLY A 93 -25.75 -37.67 30.09
N TRP A 94 -26.48 -37.35 31.16
CA TRP A 94 -26.96 -35.99 31.40
C TRP A 94 -25.82 -34.98 31.53
N ILE A 95 -24.76 -35.34 32.25
CA ILE A 95 -23.54 -34.51 32.34
C ILE A 95 -22.98 -34.27 30.94
N ALA A 96 -22.80 -35.31 30.12
CA ALA A 96 -22.27 -35.18 28.77
C ALA A 96 -23.11 -34.24 27.89
N LEU A 97 -24.44 -34.40 27.91
CA LEU A 97 -25.34 -33.61 27.07
C LEU A 97 -25.44 -32.14 27.52
N SER A 98 -25.39 -31.87 28.82
CA SER A 98 -25.43 -30.51 29.37
C SER A 98 -24.18 -29.67 29.06
N LEU A 99 -23.06 -30.29 28.64
CA LEU A 99 -21.85 -29.55 28.27
C LEU A 99 -21.89 -28.95 26.85
N PHE A 100 -22.72 -29.47 25.94
CA PHE A 100 -22.82 -28.95 24.56
C PHE A 100 -23.29 -27.49 24.50
N PRO A 101 -24.33 -27.07 25.26
CA PRO A 101 -24.73 -25.66 25.33
C PRO A 101 -23.66 -24.71 25.86
N LEU A 102 -22.64 -25.21 26.58
CA LEU A 102 -21.53 -24.39 27.05
C LEU A 102 -20.54 -24.06 25.92
N LEU A 103 -20.50 -24.84 24.82
CA LEU A 103 -19.57 -24.64 23.71
C LEU A 103 -19.79 -23.29 23.00
N PRO A 104 -21.02 -22.92 22.58
CA PRO A 104 -21.26 -21.60 22.01
C PRO A 104 -21.04 -20.48 23.01
N LEU A 105 -21.26 -20.70 24.32
CA LEU A 105 -21.07 -19.69 25.37
C LEU A 105 -19.59 -19.33 25.61
N ALA A 106 -18.65 -20.21 25.25
CA ALA A 106 -17.21 -19.90 25.27
C ALA A 106 -16.79 -18.99 24.10
N GLU A 107 -17.56 -18.94 23.02
CA GLU A 107 -17.25 -18.20 21.79
C GLU A 107 -17.11 -16.67 21.99
N PRO A 108 -18.01 -15.96 22.70
CA PRO A 108 -17.87 -14.53 22.95
C PRO A 108 -16.58 -14.17 23.69
N VAL A 109 -16.13 -15.03 24.60
CA VAL A 109 -14.87 -14.83 25.34
C VAL A 109 -13.69 -14.97 24.40
N VAL A 110 -13.62 -16.06 23.63
CA VAL A 110 -12.54 -16.28 22.65
C VAL A 110 -12.54 -15.17 21.59
N THR A 111 -13.70 -14.74 21.10
CA THR A 111 -13.81 -13.75 20.01
C THR A 111 -13.53 -12.30 20.45
N ARG A 112 -13.76 -11.95 21.72
CA ARG A 112 -13.35 -10.64 22.26
C ARG A 112 -11.85 -10.56 22.50
N VAL A 113 -11.24 -11.67 22.93
CA VAL A 113 -9.82 -11.72 23.30
C VAL A 113 -8.93 -12.01 22.08
N ALA A 114 -9.44 -12.73 21.07
CA ALA A 114 -8.68 -13.12 19.88
C ALA A 114 -8.07 -11.97 19.03
N PRO A 115 -8.74 -10.83 18.82
CA PRO A 115 -8.20 -9.69 18.08
C PRO A 115 -7.22 -8.85 18.89
N GLY A 116 -6.97 -9.21 20.16
CA GLY A 116 -6.13 -8.53 21.13
C GLY A 116 -5.07 -7.64 20.50
N ARG A 117 -5.06 -6.35 20.90
CA ARG A 117 -4.22 -5.26 20.35
C ARG A 117 -2.92 -5.85 19.80
N LYS A 118 -2.68 -5.73 18.50
CA LYS A 118 -1.47 -6.28 17.88
C LYS A 118 -0.47 -5.15 17.71
N LEU A 119 0.48 -5.05 18.62
CA LEU A 119 1.67 -4.25 18.38
C LEU A 119 2.46 -4.94 17.27
N ARG A 120 2.76 -4.20 16.20
CA ARG A 120 3.64 -4.66 15.12
C ARG A 120 4.95 -3.89 15.17
N VAL A 121 6.00 -4.62 15.48
CA VAL A 121 7.37 -4.11 15.65
C VAL A 121 8.35 -5.08 15.01
N LYS A 122 9.39 -4.58 14.36
CA LYS A 122 10.50 -5.38 13.84
C LYS A 122 11.80 -4.62 14.11
N ASN A 123 12.86 -5.36 14.43
CA ASN A 123 14.23 -4.86 14.64
C ASN A 123 14.42 -3.83 15.78
N LEU A 124 13.42 -3.59 16.64
CA LEU A 124 13.61 -2.79 17.86
C LEU A 124 14.19 -3.67 18.98
N PRO A 125 15.39 -3.38 19.50
CA PRO A 125 15.97 -4.16 20.60
C PRO A 125 15.07 -4.16 21.84
N GLY A 126 14.94 -5.31 22.51
CA GLY A 126 14.14 -5.44 23.73
C GLY A 126 12.62 -5.58 23.53
N ILE A 127 12.10 -5.38 22.31
CA ILE A 127 10.67 -5.51 22.00
C ILE A 127 10.47 -6.51 20.86
N SER A 128 9.67 -7.54 21.09
CA SER A 128 9.30 -8.52 20.07
C SER A 128 7.95 -8.20 19.43
N ASP A 129 7.81 -8.51 18.13
CA ASP A 129 6.49 -8.50 17.45
C ASP A 129 5.51 -9.39 18.23
N THR A 130 4.26 -8.94 18.37
CA THR A 130 3.24 -9.78 19.00
C THR A 130 3.04 -11.04 18.17
N ARG A 131 3.30 -12.22 18.75
CA ARG A 131 3.16 -13.50 18.05
C ARG A 131 1.73 -13.75 17.55
N GLY A 132 1.62 -14.57 16.49
CA GLY A 132 0.33 -15.05 16.00
C GLY A 132 -0.40 -15.97 17.01
N PRO A 133 -1.72 -16.19 16.82
CA PRO A 133 -2.45 -17.17 17.61
C PRO A 133 -1.89 -18.58 17.39
N LYS A 134 -1.69 -19.34 18.46
CA LYS A 134 -1.30 -20.77 18.37
C LYS A 134 -2.48 -21.62 17.90
N PHE A 135 -3.69 -21.25 18.31
CA PHE A 135 -4.92 -21.94 17.97
C PHE A 135 -5.77 -21.10 17.00
N PRO A 136 -6.14 -21.63 15.82
CA PRO A 136 -7.05 -20.93 14.94
C PRO A 136 -8.42 -20.83 15.61
N VAL A 137 -8.87 -19.61 15.91
CA VAL A 137 -10.18 -19.38 16.55
C VAL A 137 -11.32 -20.06 15.78
N ASN A 138 -11.24 -20.07 14.44
CA ASN A 138 -12.22 -20.77 13.61
C ASN A 138 -12.25 -22.30 13.80
N LEU A 139 -11.18 -22.93 14.29
CA LEU A 139 -11.17 -24.35 14.59
C LEU A 139 -12.09 -24.64 15.79
N VAL A 140 -12.02 -23.83 16.84
CA VAL A 140 -12.97 -23.90 17.97
C VAL A 140 -14.40 -23.76 17.44
N MET A 141 -14.63 -22.77 16.58
CA MET A 141 -15.94 -22.50 16.01
C MET A 141 -16.47 -23.59 15.06
N PHE A 142 -15.58 -24.32 14.40
CA PHE A 142 -15.93 -25.42 13.51
C PHE A 142 -16.19 -26.71 14.30
N LEU A 143 -15.37 -26.99 15.31
CA LEU A 143 -15.49 -28.17 16.15
C LEU A 143 -16.75 -28.14 17.00
N ASP A 144 -17.09 -27.01 17.62
CA ASP A 144 -18.34 -26.84 18.39
C ASP A 144 -19.57 -27.39 17.63
N LEU A 145 -19.82 -26.87 16.43
CA LEU A 145 -20.97 -27.31 15.63
C LEU A 145 -20.83 -28.74 15.08
N SER A 146 -19.62 -29.13 14.68
CA SER A 146 -19.40 -30.47 14.10
C SER A 146 -19.56 -31.57 15.15
N LEU A 147 -19.08 -31.34 16.37
CA LEU A 147 -19.23 -32.26 17.49
C LEU A 147 -20.68 -32.29 17.99
N THR A 148 -21.38 -31.14 17.99
CA THR A 148 -22.82 -31.10 18.31
C THR A 148 -23.65 -31.90 17.30
N ALA A 149 -23.36 -31.73 16.00
CA ALA A 149 -24.03 -32.50 14.94
C ALA A 149 -23.71 -34.00 15.05
N LEU A 150 -22.45 -34.35 15.31
CA LEU A 150 -22.01 -35.73 15.50
C LEU A 150 -22.69 -36.37 16.71
N ALA A 151 -22.73 -35.69 17.86
CA ALA A 151 -23.41 -36.17 19.06
C ALA A 151 -24.90 -36.40 18.81
N SER A 152 -25.56 -35.47 18.12
CA SER A 152 -26.97 -35.61 17.73
C SER A 152 -27.18 -36.86 16.85
N ALA A 153 -26.31 -37.09 15.86
CA ALA A 153 -26.38 -38.27 14.99
C ALA A 153 -26.12 -39.58 15.75
N LEU A 154 -25.13 -39.60 16.65
CA LEU A 154 -24.79 -40.77 17.46
C LEU A 154 -25.93 -41.17 18.42
N LEU A 155 -26.64 -40.18 19.00
CA LEU A 155 -27.83 -40.44 19.82
C LEU A 155 -28.95 -41.08 18.99
N LEU A 156 -29.18 -40.64 17.75
CA LEU A 156 -30.21 -41.20 16.87
C LEU A 156 -29.94 -42.66 16.48
N VAL A 157 -28.68 -43.09 16.50
CA VAL A 157 -28.29 -44.50 16.31
C VAL A 157 -28.06 -45.24 17.63
N HIS A 158 -28.62 -44.70 18.73
CA HIS A 158 -28.68 -45.32 20.07
C HIS A 158 -27.31 -45.53 20.74
N VAL A 159 -26.31 -44.69 20.44
CA VAL A 159 -25.07 -44.66 21.23
C VAL A 159 -25.39 -44.14 22.64
N PRO A 160 -24.93 -44.82 23.71
CA PRO A 160 -25.16 -44.37 25.08
C PRO A 160 -24.63 -42.94 25.29
N ALA A 161 -25.47 -42.05 25.82
CA ALA A 161 -25.11 -40.63 26.02
C ALA A 161 -23.82 -40.45 26.85
N GLY A 162 -23.55 -41.34 27.80
CA GLY A 162 -22.30 -41.30 28.59
C GLY A 162 -21.02 -41.50 27.75
N ALA A 163 -21.10 -42.25 26.64
CA ALA A 163 -19.98 -42.44 25.71
C ALA A 163 -19.64 -41.17 24.90
N LEU A 164 -20.55 -40.18 24.89
CA LEU A 164 -20.36 -38.90 24.19
C LEU A 164 -19.57 -37.88 25.02
N LEU A 165 -19.36 -38.13 26.31
CA LEU A 165 -18.66 -37.23 27.24
C LEU A 165 -17.30 -36.69 26.73
N PRO A 166 -16.45 -37.48 26.02
CA PRO A 166 -15.20 -36.95 25.48
C PRO A 166 -15.39 -35.82 24.46
N LEU A 167 -16.49 -35.81 23.70
CA LEU A 167 -16.71 -34.84 22.62
C LEU A 167 -16.79 -33.38 23.12
N PRO A 168 -17.70 -33.01 24.05
CA PRO A 168 -17.76 -31.65 24.56
C PRO A 168 -16.54 -31.30 25.42
N LEU A 169 -15.92 -32.26 26.12
CA LEU A 169 -14.69 -32.04 26.88
C LEU A 169 -13.52 -31.62 25.97
N ILE A 170 -13.33 -32.29 24.83
CA ILE A 170 -12.29 -31.93 23.85
C ILE A 170 -12.54 -30.52 23.30
N ALA A 171 -13.78 -30.18 22.93
CA ALA A 171 -14.08 -28.86 22.39
C ALA A 171 -13.98 -27.75 23.44
N LEU A 172 -14.43 -27.97 24.68
CA LEU A 172 -14.24 -27.03 25.79
C LEU A 172 -12.75 -26.85 26.12
N GLY A 173 -11.96 -27.93 26.12
CA GLY A 173 -10.52 -27.87 26.33
C GLY A 173 -9.80 -27.04 25.25
N LEU A 174 -10.15 -27.22 23.97
CA LEU A 174 -9.62 -26.42 22.87
C LEU A 174 -10.08 -24.95 22.93
N ALA A 175 -11.34 -24.70 23.31
CA ALA A 175 -11.85 -23.35 23.52
C ALA A 175 -11.10 -22.65 24.66
N GLY A 176 -10.88 -23.34 25.78
CA GLY A 176 -10.09 -22.86 26.92
C GLY A 176 -8.64 -22.59 26.57
N ALA A 177 -7.98 -23.49 25.84
CA ALA A 177 -6.61 -23.30 25.36
C ALA A 177 -6.49 -22.11 24.40
N SER A 178 -7.46 -21.92 23.50
CA SER A 178 -7.55 -20.77 22.60
C SER A 178 -7.81 -19.44 23.33
N ALA A 179 -8.67 -19.46 24.35
CA ALA A 179 -8.92 -18.31 25.22
C ALA A 179 -7.65 -17.92 26.01
N LEU A 180 -6.98 -18.91 26.62
CA LEU A 180 -5.74 -18.70 27.36
C LEU A 180 -4.61 -18.19 26.45
N ASP A 181 -4.43 -18.77 25.27
CA ASP A 181 -3.47 -18.29 24.27
C ASP A 181 -3.76 -16.83 23.88
N SER A 182 -5.03 -16.49 23.67
CA SER A 182 -5.42 -15.13 23.32
C SER A 182 -5.20 -14.16 24.48
N TYR A 183 -5.48 -14.56 25.72
CA TYR A 183 -5.24 -13.75 26.91
C TYR A 183 -3.74 -13.51 27.11
N GLN A 184 -2.91 -14.54 27.00
CA GLN A 184 -1.46 -14.44 27.06
C GLN A 184 -0.93 -13.48 25.98
N ARG A 185 -1.43 -13.58 24.74
CA ARG A 185 -1.04 -12.65 23.67
C ARG A 185 -1.44 -11.20 23.94
N ILE A 186 -2.62 -10.96 24.53
CA ILE A 186 -3.02 -9.61 24.96
C ILE A 186 -2.04 -9.09 26.00
N ARG A 187 -1.74 -9.90 27.01
CA ARG A 187 -0.82 -9.52 28.07
C ARG A 187 0.58 -9.23 27.51
N GLU A 188 1.14 -10.14 26.72
CA GLU A 188 2.42 -9.97 26.01
C GLU A 188 2.44 -8.67 25.19
N SER A 189 1.33 -8.37 24.49
CA SER A 189 1.21 -7.16 23.68
C SER A 189 1.09 -5.89 24.52
N VAL A 190 0.30 -5.90 25.60
CA VAL A 190 0.17 -4.77 26.53
C VAL A 190 1.50 -4.51 27.23
N ASP A 191 2.18 -5.57 27.69
CA ASP A 191 3.50 -5.46 28.31
C ASP A 191 4.50 -4.89 27.29
N SER A 192 4.47 -5.32 26.03
CA SER A 192 5.31 -4.76 24.97
C SER A 192 4.97 -3.31 24.62
N ASP A 193 3.68 -2.93 24.61
CA ASP A 193 3.22 -1.56 24.33
C ASP A 193 3.65 -0.62 25.46
N ASN A 194 3.47 -1.03 26.72
CA ASN A 194 3.87 -0.26 27.90
C ASN A 194 5.38 -0.05 27.98
N ASN A 195 6.17 -1.03 27.53
CA ASN A 195 7.64 -0.94 27.51
C ASN A 195 8.19 -0.32 26.21
N LEU A 196 7.34 0.01 25.24
CA LEU A 196 7.81 0.49 23.94
C LEU A 196 8.58 1.79 24.07
N TYR A 197 8.04 2.79 24.79
CA TYR A 197 8.70 4.08 24.92
C TYR A 197 10.10 3.94 25.49
N ALA A 198 10.25 3.18 26.57
CA ALA A 198 11.55 2.90 27.19
C ALA A 198 12.51 2.18 26.22
N ALA A 199 12.01 1.26 25.39
CA ALA A 199 12.84 0.59 24.38
C ALA A 199 13.27 1.53 23.25
N VAL A 200 12.41 2.44 22.80
CA VAL A 200 12.75 3.46 21.80
C VAL A 200 13.75 4.47 22.39
N GLU A 201 13.55 4.88 23.64
CA GLU A 201 14.48 5.75 24.37
C GLU A 201 15.86 5.09 24.53
N ALA A 202 15.91 3.81 24.89
CA ALA A 202 17.15 3.05 24.99
C ALA A 202 17.85 2.85 23.63
N TYR A 203 17.09 2.75 22.54
CA TYR A 203 17.64 2.72 21.18
C TYR A 203 18.24 4.08 20.75
N ASP A 204 17.77 5.19 21.36
CA ASP A 204 18.20 6.58 21.10
C ASP A 204 18.24 6.96 19.61
N PRO A 205 17.11 6.87 18.88
CA PRO A 205 17.04 7.33 17.50
C PRO A 205 17.15 8.85 17.43
N LYS A 206 17.97 9.36 16.49
CA LYS A 206 18.10 10.80 16.21
C LYS A 206 17.01 11.31 15.28
N PHE A 207 16.46 10.47 14.43
CA PHE A 207 15.38 10.88 13.52
C PHE A 207 14.35 9.78 13.28
N VAL A 208 13.23 10.18 12.69
CA VAL A 208 12.13 9.29 12.29
C VAL A 208 11.85 9.40 10.80
N LEU A 209 11.72 8.25 10.13
CA LEU A 209 11.08 8.18 8.82
C LEU A 209 9.60 7.86 9.02
N TYR A 210 8.73 8.79 8.65
CA TYR A 210 7.30 8.67 8.91
C TYR A 210 6.51 8.35 7.64
N TYR A 211 5.70 7.27 7.68
CA TYR A 211 5.05 6.76 6.49
C TYR A 211 3.56 6.42 6.71
N GLY A 212 2.70 7.17 5.99
CA GLY A 212 1.24 7.14 6.14
C GLY A 212 0.46 6.24 5.16
N VAL A 213 1.14 5.58 4.22
CA VAL A 213 0.54 4.99 3.02
C VAL A 213 0.39 3.46 3.14
N PRO A 214 -0.66 2.83 2.56
CA PRO A 214 -0.85 1.38 2.60
C PRO A 214 0.19 0.59 1.77
N ALA A 215 0.08 -0.75 1.84
CA ALA A 215 0.86 -1.68 1.00
C ALA A 215 0.68 -1.40 -0.50
N GLY A 216 1.69 -1.75 -1.29
CA GLY A 216 1.74 -1.51 -2.74
C GLY A 216 2.42 -0.20 -3.15
N SER A 217 2.89 0.61 -2.19
CA SER A 217 3.61 1.87 -2.44
C SER A 217 4.97 1.93 -1.73
N ALA A 218 5.50 0.80 -1.26
CA ALA A 218 6.77 0.73 -0.55
C ALA A 218 7.98 1.28 -1.34
N TYR A 219 7.89 1.38 -2.67
CA TYR A 219 8.91 2.04 -3.51
C TYR A 219 9.20 3.48 -3.06
N GLN A 220 8.23 4.20 -2.48
CA GLN A 220 8.43 5.56 -1.98
C GLN A 220 9.45 5.60 -0.84
N VAL A 221 9.42 4.61 0.05
CA VAL A 221 10.43 4.44 1.11
C VAL A 221 11.72 3.88 0.52
N GLY A 222 11.61 2.88 -0.36
CA GLY A 222 12.76 2.24 -0.99
C GLY A 222 13.69 3.18 -1.75
N MET A 223 13.17 4.28 -2.32
CA MET A 223 14.01 5.30 -2.97
C MET A 223 14.90 6.09 -2.01
N TRP A 224 14.61 6.12 -0.72
CA TRP A 224 15.29 6.97 0.25
C TRP A 224 16.01 6.21 1.35
N ILE A 225 15.57 4.99 1.65
CA ILE A 225 15.97 4.28 2.86
C ILE A 225 17.49 4.04 2.94
N ASP A 226 18.12 3.62 1.85
CA ASP A 226 19.58 3.42 1.76
C ASP A 226 20.35 4.74 2.00
N PHE A 227 19.84 5.87 1.51
CA PHE A 227 20.46 7.18 1.70
C PHE A 227 20.25 7.73 3.11
N LEU A 228 19.12 7.41 3.74
CA LEU A 228 18.88 7.73 5.16
C LEU A 228 19.80 6.90 6.06
N GLU A 229 20.08 5.65 5.72
CA GLU A 229 21.06 4.80 6.43
C GLU A 229 22.49 5.37 6.32
N ARG A 230 22.85 5.94 5.16
CA ARG A 230 24.15 6.64 4.94
C ARG A 230 24.35 7.91 5.79
N ILE A 231 23.29 8.46 6.41
CA ILE A 231 23.45 9.57 7.37
C ILE A 231 24.39 9.16 8.51
N GLY A 232 24.37 7.89 8.91
CA GLY A 232 25.22 7.33 9.96
C GLY A 232 24.66 7.48 11.37
N GLU A 233 23.40 7.89 11.51
CA GLU A 233 22.71 8.04 12.79
C GLU A 233 21.59 7.01 12.94
N ARG A 234 21.31 6.63 14.19
CA ARG A 234 20.19 5.71 14.48
C ARG A 234 18.85 6.38 14.17
N PHE A 235 17.94 5.63 13.57
CA PHE A 235 16.59 6.10 13.25
C PHE A 235 15.54 5.02 13.38
N ILE A 236 14.28 5.43 13.36
CA ILE A 236 13.12 4.52 13.42
C ILE A 236 12.17 4.82 12.26
N VAL A 237 11.53 3.78 11.74
CA VAL A 237 10.46 3.91 10.75
C VAL A 237 9.11 3.75 11.43
N VAL A 238 8.29 4.80 11.40
CA VAL A 238 6.94 4.79 12.00
C VAL A 238 5.88 4.68 10.92
N LEU A 239 5.11 3.60 10.95
CA LEU A 239 4.06 3.30 9.97
C LEU A 239 2.68 3.58 10.52
N ARG A 240 1.84 4.27 9.76
CA ARG A 240 0.41 4.47 10.11
C ARG A 240 -0.52 3.39 9.60
N ARG A 241 -0.03 2.51 8.71
CA ARG A 241 -0.82 1.43 8.10
C ARG A 241 -0.15 0.08 8.34
N THR A 242 -0.86 -0.83 9.01
CA THR A 242 -0.37 -2.19 9.28
C THR A 242 -0.10 -2.99 8.00
N SER A 243 -0.79 -2.69 6.91
CA SER A 243 -0.61 -3.37 5.61
C SER A 243 0.80 -3.18 5.05
N ALA A 244 1.39 -1.99 5.21
CA ALA A 244 2.74 -1.68 4.69
C ALA A 244 3.87 -2.40 5.46
N PHE A 245 3.61 -2.86 6.69
CA PHE A 245 4.64 -3.39 7.60
C PHE A 245 5.53 -4.47 6.97
N ARG A 246 4.95 -5.44 6.25
CA ARG A 246 5.73 -6.53 5.64
C ARG A 246 6.60 -6.08 4.48
N GLU A 247 6.19 -5.07 3.74
CA GLU A 247 6.97 -4.55 2.61
C GLU A 247 8.13 -3.70 3.13
N ILE A 248 7.85 -2.80 4.07
CA ILE A 248 8.87 -1.90 4.63
C ILE A 248 9.94 -2.65 5.43
N THR A 249 9.58 -3.67 6.21
CA THR A 249 10.54 -4.48 6.98
C THR A 249 11.49 -5.33 6.12
N ARG A 250 11.27 -5.39 4.80
CA ARG A 250 12.21 -6.02 3.86
C ARG A 250 13.21 -5.04 3.25
N LEU A 251 12.99 -3.74 3.45
CA LEU A 251 13.80 -2.67 2.87
C LEU A 251 14.88 -2.15 3.83
N THR A 252 14.80 -2.44 5.12
CA THR A 252 15.73 -1.91 6.12
C THR A 252 15.82 -2.81 7.34
N ASP A 253 16.99 -2.76 7.97
CA ASP A 253 17.24 -3.36 9.28
C ASP A 253 16.97 -2.40 10.44
N ALA A 254 16.67 -1.12 10.18
CA ALA A 254 16.25 -0.17 11.20
C ALA A 254 14.95 -0.63 11.90
N PRO A 255 14.71 -0.22 13.16
CA PRO A 255 13.46 -0.47 13.84
C PRO A 255 12.25 0.03 13.03
N VAL A 256 11.26 -0.84 12.84
CA VAL A 256 9.99 -0.50 12.17
C VAL A 256 8.83 -0.73 13.14
N VAL A 257 8.04 0.30 13.41
CA VAL A 257 6.94 0.26 14.39
C VAL A 257 5.63 0.77 13.79
N VAL A 258 4.53 0.06 14.03
CA VAL A 258 3.20 0.47 13.55
C VAL A 258 2.43 1.20 14.65
N ARG A 259 2.02 2.44 14.36
CA ARG A 259 1.17 3.28 15.22
C ARG A 259 0.00 3.80 14.41
N THR A 260 -1.15 3.14 14.46
CA THR A 260 -2.28 3.49 13.58
C THR A 260 -2.99 4.76 14.02
N ASN A 261 -3.03 5.04 15.33
CA ASN A 261 -3.71 6.19 15.89
C ASN A 261 -2.73 7.28 16.33
N ILE A 262 -3.21 8.53 16.34
CA ILE A 262 -2.38 9.71 16.67
C ILE A 262 -1.82 9.65 18.10
N TRP A 263 -2.63 9.27 19.09
CA TRP A 263 -2.21 9.18 20.49
C TRP A 263 -1.12 8.13 20.75
N GLN A 264 -0.93 7.17 19.85
CA GLN A 264 0.14 6.17 20.01
C GLN A 264 1.49 6.70 19.53
N LEU A 265 1.54 7.86 18.87
CA LEU A 265 2.81 8.47 18.47
C LEU A 265 3.64 8.87 19.70
N ASP A 266 2.99 9.20 20.82
CA ASP A 266 3.66 9.54 22.08
C ASP A 266 4.46 8.36 22.64
N ASP A 267 4.15 7.12 22.22
CA ASP A 267 4.88 5.92 22.62
C ASP A 267 6.22 5.74 21.85
N VAL A 268 6.40 6.43 20.71
CA VAL A 268 7.57 6.25 19.81
C VAL A 268 8.38 7.51 19.57
N ILE A 269 7.87 8.70 19.92
CA ILE A 269 8.59 9.96 19.71
C ILE A 269 9.29 10.35 21.00
N THR A 270 10.62 10.40 20.96
CA THR A 270 11.43 10.75 22.12
C THR A 270 11.88 12.22 22.03
N PRO A 271 12.19 12.87 23.17
CA PRO A 271 12.78 14.20 23.17
C PRO A 271 14.11 14.28 22.42
N ASN A 272 14.86 13.17 22.30
CA ASN A 272 16.16 13.11 21.64
C ASN A 272 16.12 13.14 20.12
N MET A 273 14.96 12.87 19.52
CA MET A 273 14.78 13.01 18.08
C MET A 273 14.84 14.49 17.68
N THR A 274 15.60 14.80 16.64
CA THR A 274 15.82 16.15 16.12
C THR A 274 15.18 16.36 14.75
N ALA A 275 14.90 15.29 13.99
CA ALA A 275 14.36 15.40 12.65
C ALA A 275 13.30 14.34 12.32
N ALA A 276 12.40 14.69 11.40
CA ALA A 276 11.40 13.79 10.84
C ALA A 276 11.38 13.90 9.31
N PHE A 277 11.56 12.78 8.61
CA PHE A 277 11.54 12.70 7.15
C PHE A 277 10.21 12.16 6.64
N TYR A 278 9.74 12.75 5.54
CA TYR A 278 8.49 12.41 4.85
C TYR A 278 8.75 12.18 3.37
N VAL A 279 8.18 11.12 2.80
CA VAL A 279 8.43 10.72 1.40
C VAL A 279 7.20 10.91 0.50
N ASN A 280 6.15 11.58 1.00
CA ASN A 280 4.91 11.83 0.27
C ASN A 280 4.07 12.93 0.93
N ASN A 281 2.94 13.27 0.32
CA ASN A 281 1.96 14.23 0.83
C ASN A 281 0.76 13.53 1.49
N SER A 282 0.95 12.38 2.15
CA SER A 282 -0.17 11.64 2.73
C SER A 282 -0.81 12.40 3.90
N ALA A 283 -2.15 12.41 3.97
CA ALA A 283 -2.88 13.10 5.03
C ALA A 283 -2.41 12.76 6.46
N PRO A 284 -2.02 11.51 6.81
CA PRO A 284 -1.50 11.22 8.14
C PRO A 284 -0.21 11.95 8.54
N ASN A 285 0.50 12.61 7.63
CA ASN A 285 1.73 13.35 7.92
C ASN A 285 1.50 14.49 8.92
N VAL A 286 0.33 15.13 8.87
CA VAL A 286 -0.09 16.20 9.81
C VAL A 286 -0.03 15.74 11.27
N HIS A 287 -0.18 14.45 11.53
CA HIS A 287 -0.15 13.92 12.89
C HIS A 287 1.24 13.90 13.52
N LEU A 288 2.32 13.84 12.73
CA LEU A 288 3.68 13.88 13.26
C LEU A 288 4.23 15.31 13.30
N VAL A 289 3.75 16.22 12.46
CA VAL A 289 4.19 17.63 12.48
C VAL A 289 3.83 18.36 13.79
N ARG A 290 2.94 17.78 14.60
CA ARG A 290 2.60 18.28 15.94
C ARG A 290 3.76 18.28 16.96
N TYR A 291 4.92 17.72 16.64
CA TYR A 291 6.08 17.64 17.54
C TYR A 291 7.12 18.70 17.17
N PRO A 292 6.97 19.96 17.66
CA PRO A 292 7.69 21.12 17.15
C PRO A 292 9.19 21.12 17.48
N HIS A 293 9.65 20.23 18.35
CA HIS A 293 11.08 20.12 18.69
C HIS A 293 11.91 19.52 17.56
N MET A 294 11.27 18.81 16.61
CA MET A 294 11.91 18.26 15.43
C MET A 294 11.86 19.23 14.25
N THR A 295 12.85 19.12 13.38
CA THR A 295 12.81 19.69 12.02
C THR A 295 12.13 18.70 11.09
N HIS A 296 11.02 19.11 10.49
CA HIS A 296 10.22 18.31 9.58
C HIS A 296 10.68 18.53 8.13
N VAL A 297 11.19 17.48 7.49
CA VAL A 297 11.80 17.52 6.16
C VAL A 297 10.96 16.73 5.16
N GLN A 298 10.43 17.43 4.15
CA GLN A 298 9.73 16.80 3.04
C GLN A 298 10.70 16.44 1.91
N LEU A 299 10.70 15.16 1.53
CA LEU A 299 11.52 14.62 0.44
C LEU A 299 10.70 14.34 -0.83
N LEU A 300 9.40 14.08 -0.69
CA LEU A 300 8.57 13.45 -1.73
C LEU A 300 9.18 12.12 -2.19
N HIS A 301 8.78 11.64 -3.37
CA HIS A 301 9.23 10.37 -3.95
C HIS A 301 9.44 10.51 -5.47
N GLY A 302 9.83 11.71 -5.90
CA GLY A 302 10.05 12.06 -7.29
C GLY A 302 9.95 13.57 -7.50
N ASP A 303 10.80 14.10 -8.36
CA ASP A 303 10.79 15.49 -8.81
C ASP A 303 10.29 15.48 -10.27
N SER A 304 9.10 16.05 -10.52
CA SER A 304 8.47 16.04 -11.85
C SER A 304 7.48 17.18 -11.98
N ASP A 305 7.11 17.56 -13.21
CA ASP A 305 6.22 18.69 -13.48
C ASP A 305 4.72 18.40 -13.24
N LYS A 306 4.40 17.32 -12.51
CA LYS A 306 3.02 16.93 -12.15
C LYS A 306 2.52 17.68 -10.91
N ALA A 307 1.20 17.86 -10.81
CA ALA A 307 0.52 18.53 -9.69
C ALA A 307 0.88 18.01 -8.29
N SER A 308 1.22 16.72 -8.17
CA SER A 308 1.67 16.13 -6.91
C SER A 308 2.98 16.75 -6.37
N SER A 309 3.81 17.33 -7.23
CA SER A 309 5.13 17.87 -6.91
C SER A 309 5.13 19.35 -6.52
N PHE A 310 3.96 20.02 -6.53
CA PHE A 310 3.80 21.41 -6.11
C PHE A 310 2.58 21.61 -5.21
N ASN A 311 2.21 20.58 -4.43
CA ASN A 311 1.03 20.64 -3.58
C ASN A 311 1.21 21.67 -2.43
N PRO A 312 0.25 22.57 -2.18
CA PRO A 312 0.29 23.55 -1.08
C PRO A 312 0.50 22.96 0.32
N VAL A 313 0.14 21.69 0.54
CA VAL A 313 0.39 20.99 1.82
C VAL A 313 1.89 20.94 2.19
N THR A 314 2.78 21.14 1.22
CA THR A 314 4.23 21.23 1.44
C THR A 314 4.59 22.38 2.42
N ALA A 315 3.75 23.42 2.52
CA ALA A 315 3.96 24.54 3.44
C ALA A 315 4.04 24.10 4.92
N LEU A 316 3.48 22.94 5.26
CA LEU A 316 3.47 22.35 6.58
C LEU A 316 4.88 22.07 7.13
N TYR A 317 5.83 21.74 6.26
CA TYR A 317 7.16 21.28 6.66
C TYR A 317 8.12 22.45 6.88
N ASP A 318 9.18 22.22 7.66
CA ASP A 318 10.22 23.23 7.91
C ASP A 318 11.21 23.33 6.77
N LYS A 319 11.53 22.17 6.19
CA LYS A 319 12.44 22.03 5.08
C LYS A 319 11.80 21.21 3.96
N VAL A 320 12.11 21.58 2.73
CA VAL A 320 11.67 20.92 1.52
C VAL A 320 12.91 20.62 0.69
N PHE A 321 13.25 19.35 0.60
CA PHE A 321 14.42 18.92 -0.16
C PHE A 321 13.98 18.69 -1.60
N VAL A 322 14.67 19.35 -2.53
CA VAL A 322 14.38 19.33 -3.97
C VAL A 322 15.61 18.93 -4.77
N ALA A 323 15.42 18.37 -5.96
CA ALA A 323 16.56 17.91 -6.75
C ALA A 323 17.37 19.07 -7.35
N GLY A 324 16.69 20.14 -7.77
CA GLY A 324 17.30 21.30 -8.40
C GLY A 324 16.45 22.54 -8.26
N GLN A 325 16.90 23.64 -8.87
CA GLN A 325 16.17 24.92 -8.90
C GLN A 325 14.78 24.76 -9.54
N ALA A 326 14.64 23.87 -10.53
CA ALA A 326 13.34 23.54 -11.13
C ALA A 326 12.29 23.11 -10.10
N GLY A 327 12.71 22.41 -9.04
CA GLY A 327 11.84 21.98 -7.96
C GLY A 327 11.26 23.15 -7.16
N ILE A 328 12.02 24.23 -7.01
CA ILE A 328 11.60 25.47 -6.32
C ILE A 328 10.66 26.27 -7.22
N ASP A 329 11.11 26.58 -8.43
CA ASP A 329 10.41 27.46 -9.36
C ASP A 329 9.04 26.89 -9.76
N ARG A 330 8.89 25.56 -9.73
CA ARG A 330 7.60 24.89 -9.99
C ARG A 330 6.49 25.31 -9.03
N TYR A 331 6.79 25.57 -7.76
CA TYR A 331 5.79 26.03 -6.80
C TYR A 331 5.29 27.43 -7.20
N GLU A 332 6.21 28.37 -7.43
CA GLU A 332 5.91 29.75 -7.83
C GLU A 332 5.15 29.80 -9.18
N ASN A 333 5.62 29.04 -10.17
CA ASN A 333 5.00 28.95 -11.50
C ASN A 333 3.57 28.41 -11.49
N ASN A 334 3.17 27.69 -10.44
CA ASN A 334 1.82 27.14 -10.28
C ASN A 334 1.01 27.86 -9.20
N GLY A 335 1.43 29.05 -8.77
CA GLY A 335 0.70 29.88 -7.82
C GLY A 335 0.72 29.35 -6.38
N VAL A 336 1.71 28.54 -6.03
CA VAL A 336 1.88 28.00 -4.67
C VAL A 336 3.04 28.70 -3.99
N ASP A 337 2.73 29.57 -3.03
CA ASP A 337 3.73 30.30 -2.28
C ASP A 337 4.31 29.46 -1.13
N ILE A 338 5.59 29.12 -1.23
CA ILE A 338 6.37 28.47 -0.18
C ILE A 338 7.60 29.34 0.08
N PRO A 339 7.87 29.76 1.33
CA PRO A 339 9.03 30.61 1.62
C PRO A 339 10.35 30.00 1.13
N LYS A 340 11.13 30.77 0.34
CA LYS A 340 12.35 30.28 -0.33
C LYS A 340 13.37 29.63 0.62
N HIS A 341 13.47 30.11 1.86
CA HIS A 341 14.38 29.59 2.89
C HIS A 341 14.04 28.17 3.39
N LYS A 342 12.84 27.66 3.10
CA LYS A 342 12.45 26.28 3.40
C LYS A 342 13.07 25.30 2.41
N PHE A 343 13.38 25.74 1.19
CA PHE A 343 13.94 24.83 0.18
C PHE A 343 15.41 24.55 0.44
N THR A 344 15.83 23.33 0.12
CA THR A 344 17.23 22.92 0.11
C THR A 344 17.44 22.06 -1.12
N ILE A 345 18.32 22.51 -2.02
CA ILE A 345 18.68 21.76 -3.22
C ILE A 345 19.68 20.68 -2.82
N VAL A 346 19.33 19.43 -3.04
CA VAL A 346 20.09 18.25 -2.58
C VAL A 346 20.37 17.24 -3.68
N GLY A 347 19.94 17.53 -4.91
CA GLY A 347 20.03 16.58 -6.00
C GLY A 347 19.02 15.43 -5.87
N ARG A 348 19.13 14.47 -6.76
CA ARG A 348 18.31 13.26 -6.76
C ARG A 348 19.19 12.04 -6.52
N PRO A 349 19.55 11.70 -5.27
CA PRO A 349 20.63 10.76 -4.97
C PRO A 349 20.50 9.39 -5.64
N GLN A 350 19.28 8.98 -6.01
CA GLN A 350 18.98 7.76 -6.75
C GLN A 350 19.70 7.68 -8.11
N VAL A 351 20.09 8.80 -8.72
CA VAL A 351 20.78 8.81 -10.02
C VAL A 351 22.29 8.57 -9.90
N GLU A 352 22.84 8.36 -8.69
CA GLU A 352 24.30 8.17 -8.49
C GLU A 352 24.87 6.97 -9.28
N SER A 353 24.03 5.97 -9.59
CA SER A 353 24.43 4.81 -10.39
C SER A 353 24.33 5.06 -11.90
N VAL A 354 23.83 6.22 -12.34
CA VAL A 354 23.70 6.57 -13.75
C VAL A 354 25.04 7.09 -14.26
N GLU A 355 25.60 6.40 -15.23
CA GLU A 355 26.89 6.76 -15.82
C GLU A 355 26.76 8.03 -16.67
N GLN A 356 27.57 9.04 -16.35
CA GLN A 356 27.65 10.25 -17.15
C GLN A 356 28.53 10.04 -18.38
N GLN A 357 28.04 10.50 -19.53
CA GLN A 357 28.87 10.66 -20.71
C GLN A 357 29.88 11.78 -20.46
N GLY A 358 31.12 11.56 -20.91
CA GLY A 358 32.17 12.58 -20.90
C GLY A 358 31.82 13.79 -21.79
N PRO A 359 32.69 14.81 -21.84
CA PRO A 359 32.44 16.04 -22.59
C PRO A 359 32.36 15.83 -24.12
N GLU A 360 32.84 14.69 -24.62
CA GLU A 360 32.82 14.37 -26.04
C GLU A 360 31.48 13.74 -26.47
N ASN A 361 30.96 14.20 -27.60
CA ASN A 361 29.81 13.58 -28.24
C ASN A 361 30.23 12.22 -28.82
N LEU A 362 29.81 11.14 -28.16
CA LEU A 362 30.03 9.78 -28.61
C LEU A 362 29.01 9.42 -29.71
N PRO A 363 29.39 8.62 -30.71
CA PRO A 363 28.44 8.13 -31.70
C PRO A 363 27.30 7.33 -31.06
N VAL A 364 26.05 7.71 -31.33
CA VAL A 364 24.88 6.98 -30.85
C VAL A 364 24.74 5.67 -31.62
N ARG A 365 24.82 4.54 -30.90
CA ARG A 365 24.65 3.18 -31.46
C ARG A 365 23.44 2.45 -30.88
N THR A 366 23.10 2.77 -29.64
CA THR A 366 22.02 2.13 -28.89
C THR A 366 21.03 3.17 -28.39
N VAL A 367 19.76 3.02 -28.78
CA VAL A 367 18.68 3.93 -28.37
C VAL A 367 17.73 3.22 -27.42
N LEU A 368 17.49 3.81 -26.25
CA LEU A 368 16.44 3.41 -25.33
C LEU A 368 15.11 4.03 -25.77
N TYR A 369 14.12 3.23 -26.14
CA TYR A 369 12.74 3.67 -26.27
C TYR A 369 11.95 3.30 -25.01
N ALA A 370 11.55 4.32 -24.23
CA ALA A 370 10.91 4.17 -22.93
C ALA A 370 9.59 4.96 -22.84
N PRO A 371 8.51 4.50 -23.49
CA PRO A 371 7.23 5.19 -23.49
C PRO A 371 6.48 5.05 -22.14
N THR A 372 5.75 6.11 -21.75
CA THR A 372 4.80 6.06 -20.63
C THR A 372 3.53 5.30 -21.00
N TRP A 373 2.63 5.14 -20.01
CA TRP A 373 1.30 4.57 -20.20
C TRP A 373 0.25 5.68 -20.29
N GLU A 374 -0.97 5.34 -20.71
CA GLU A 374 -2.00 6.31 -21.10
C GLU A 374 -2.58 7.14 -19.95
N GLY A 375 -2.14 6.91 -18.71
CA GLY A 375 -2.70 7.56 -17.54
C GLY A 375 -4.09 7.04 -17.18
N HIS A 376 -4.63 7.52 -16.05
CA HIS A 376 -5.99 7.20 -15.64
C HIS A 376 -7.04 8.06 -16.36
N TYR A 377 -6.64 9.22 -16.87
CA TYR A 377 -7.51 10.22 -17.47
C TYR A 377 -6.96 10.68 -18.82
N ALA A 378 -7.86 10.99 -19.76
CA ALA A 378 -7.51 11.32 -21.14
C ALA A 378 -6.66 12.60 -21.26
N ASP A 379 -6.88 13.57 -20.38
CA ASP A 379 -6.10 14.82 -20.27
C ASP A 379 -4.67 14.62 -19.73
N THR A 380 -4.37 13.43 -19.20
CA THR A 380 -3.03 13.01 -18.75
C THR A 380 -2.41 11.92 -19.61
N ASN A 381 -3.00 11.63 -20.77
CA ASN A 381 -2.50 10.63 -21.70
C ASN A 381 -1.38 11.19 -22.60
N TYR A 382 -0.14 11.05 -22.14
CA TYR A 382 1.06 11.44 -22.88
C TYR A 382 1.77 10.25 -23.55
N GLY A 383 1.17 9.05 -23.54
CA GLY A 383 1.81 7.81 -23.99
C GLY A 383 2.14 7.81 -25.48
N SER A 384 3.42 7.72 -25.83
CA SER A 384 3.89 7.68 -27.22
C SER A 384 3.82 6.31 -27.89
N LEU A 385 3.40 5.28 -27.16
CA LEU A 385 3.35 3.90 -27.64
C LEU A 385 2.54 3.69 -28.95
N PRO A 386 1.44 4.42 -29.23
CA PRO A 386 0.73 4.33 -30.52
C PRO A 386 1.61 4.67 -31.74
N VAL A 387 2.59 5.56 -31.58
CA VAL A 387 3.54 5.93 -32.64
C VAL A 387 4.90 5.22 -32.46
N GLY A 388 5.00 4.30 -31.51
CA GLY A 388 6.20 3.53 -31.24
C GLY A 388 6.66 2.65 -32.42
N PRO A 389 5.79 1.84 -33.05
CA PRO A 389 6.19 0.99 -34.17
C PRO A 389 6.91 1.72 -35.33
N PRO A 390 6.42 2.85 -35.88
CA PRO A 390 7.15 3.58 -36.91
C PRO A 390 8.49 4.18 -36.42
N ILE A 391 8.57 4.70 -35.19
CA ILE A 391 9.85 5.15 -34.60
C ILE A 391 10.87 4.00 -34.57
N ILE A 392 10.45 2.81 -34.14
CA ILE A 392 11.32 1.63 -34.09
C ILE A 392 11.79 1.21 -35.49
N ARG A 393 10.91 1.26 -36.51
CA ARG A 393 11.29 0.95 -37.90
C ARG A 393 12.38 1.90 -38.40
N GLU A 394 12.25 3.20 -38.11
CA GLU A 394 13.21 4.19 -38.54
C GLU A 394 14.57 4.03 -37.83
N LEU A 395 14.57 3.77 -36.52
CA LEU A 395 15.80 3.44 -35.78
C LEU A 395 16.49 2.19 -36.36
N ILE A 396 15.73 1.15 -36.68
CA ILE A 396 16.23 -0.07 -37.30
C ILE A 396 16.84 0.24 -38.68
N ALA A 397 16.17 1.04 -39.51
CA ALA A 397 16.64 1.44 -40.84
C ALA A 397 17.96 2.21 -40.78
N ARG A 398 18.14 3.03 -39.74
CA ARG A 398 19.35 3.82 -39.46
C ARG A 398 20.48 3.04 -38.77
N GLY A 399 20.40 1.70 -38.71
CA GLY A 399 21.47 0.88 -38.15
C GLY A 399 21.54 0.86 -36.60
N GLN A 400 20.57 1.44 -35.90
CA GLN A 400 20.58 1.54 -34.43
C GLN A 400 20.20 0.22 -33.74
N THR A 401 20.86 -0.07 -32.61
CA THR A 401 20.41 -1.09 -31.66
C THR A 401 19.36 -0.46 -30.74
N VAL A 402 18.36 -1.23 -30.32
CA VAL A 402 17.22 -0.70 -29.55
C VAL A 402 17.09 -1.44 -28.23
N ILE A 403 16.95 -0.66 -27.16
CA ILE A 403 16.44 -1.13 -25.87
C ILE A 403 14.99 -0.65 -25.78
N PHE A 404 14.02 -1.57 -25.71
CA PHE A 404 12.62 -1.22 -25.57
C PHE A 404 12.11 -1.58 -24.18
N ARG A 405 11.67 -0.56 -23.43
CA ARG A 405 11.18 -0.70 -22.05
C ARG A 405 9.86 0.06 -21.86
N PRO A 406 8.71 -0.54 -22.20
CA PRO A 406 7.41 0.07 -21.96
C PRO A 406 7.08 0.12 -20.46
N HIS A 407 6.21 1.04 -20.06
CA HIS A 407 5.73 1.10 -18.68
C HIS A 407 4.91 -0.17 -18.32
N PRO A 408 5.06 -0.75 -17.10
CA PRO A 408 4.35 -1.97 -16.72
C PRO A 408 2.82 -1.88 -16.79
N PHE A 409 2.26 -0.68 -16.60
CA PHE A 409 0.80 -0.49 -16.71
C PHE A 409 0.29 -0.46 -18.14
N SER A 410 1.14 -0.24 -19.15
CA SER A 410 0.74 -0.31 -20.56
C SER A 410 0.20 -1.70 -20.92
N TYR A 411 0.64 -2.76 -20.23
CA TYR A 411 0.08 -4.11 -20.41
C TYR A 411 -1.39 -4.25 -19.99
N ARG A 412 -1.97 -3.28 -19.26
CA ARG A 412 -3.39 -3.32 -18.90
C ARG A 412 -4.29 -2.90 -20.06
N ASN A 413 -3.80 -2.06 -20.97
CA ASN A 413 -4.55 -1.60 -22.14
C ASN A 413 -4.37 -2.56 -23.34
N PRO A 414 -5.46 -3.05 -23.97
CA PRO A 414 -5.39 -3.89 -25.17
C PRO A 414 -4.62 -3.30 -26.37
N GLU A 415 -4.77 -2.01 -26.64
CA GLU A 415 -4.13 -1.32 -27.76
C GLU A 415 -2.63 -1.16 -27.52
N ALA A 416 -2.23 -0.73 -26.32
CA ALA A 416 -0.83 -0.73 -25.91
C ALA A 416 -0.20 -2.12 -26.00
N ARG A 417 -0.90 -3.18 -25.56
CA ARG A 417 -0.41 -4.55 -25.72
C ARG A 417 -0.19 -4.91 -27.19
N GLN A 418 -1.01 -4.41 -28.10
CA GLN A 418 -0.83 -4.65 -29.54
C GLN A 418 0.42 -3.95 -30.07
N ASN A 419 0.61 -2.67 -29.72
CA ASN A 419 1.81 -1.91 -30.11
C ASN A 419 3.10 -2.54 -29.54
N ILE A 420 3.08 -3.01 -28.28
CA ILE A 420 4.19 -3.75 -27.67
C ILE A 420 4.50 -5.03 -28.45
N ARG A 421 3.47 -5.81 -28.83
CA ARG A 421 3.66 -7.03 -29.63
C ARG A 421 4.28 -6.73 -30.99
N GLU A 422 3.83 -5.66 -31.64
CA GLU A 422 4.36 -5.24 -32.93
C GLU A 422 5.83 -4.83 -32.82
N ILE A 423 6.19 -3.99 -31.84
CA ILE A 423 7.58 -3.61 -31.58
C ILE A 423 8.44 -4.84 -31.30
N HIS A 424 7.97 -5.79 -30.50
CA HIS A 424 8.69 -7.05 -30.27
C HIS A 424 8.91 -7.85 -31.57
N ALA A 425 7.94 -7.86 -32.49
CA ALA A 425 8.07 -8.53 -33.78
C ALA A 425 9.10 -7.83 -34.67
N LEU A 426 9.07 -6.49 -34.75
CA LEU A 426 10.04 -5.69 -35.50
C LEU A 426 11.48 -5.94 -35.04
N LEU A 427 11.70 -5.89 -33.71
CA LEU A 427 13.02 -6.10 -33.11
C LEU A 427 13.52 -7.53 -33.29
N ARG A 428 12.63 -8.52 -33.27
CA ARG A 428 12.98 -9.92 -33.55
C ARG A 428 13.38 -10.11 -35.00
N ALA A 429 12.58 -9.60 -35.93
CA ALA A 429 12.83 -9.72 -37.35
C ALA A 429 14.15 -9.05 -37.75
N ASP A 430 14.48 -7.88 -37.17
CA ASP A 430 15.78 -7.27 -37.42
C ASP A 430 16.93 -8.10 -36.85
N ARG A 431 16.82 -8.62 -35.63
CA ARG A 431 17.84 -9.49 -35.05
C ARG A 431 18.12 -10.72 -35.93
N GLU A 432 17.08 -11.35 -36.46
CA GLU A 432 17.21 -12.50 -37.38
C GLU A 432 17.90 -12.13 -38.70
N ARG A 433 17.69 -10.90 -39.19
CA ARG A 433 18.26 -10.40 -40.45
C ARG A 433 19.69 -9.86 -40.30
N SER A 434 19.96 -9.09 -39.26
CA SER A 434 21.18 -8.27 -39.11
C SER A 434 22.14 -8.81 -38.04
N GLY A 435 21.67 -9.68 -37.15
CA GLY A 435 22.41 -10.09 -35.96
C GLY A 435 22.46 -9.05 -34.84
N ARG A 436 21.79 -7.89 -34.96
CA ARG A 436 21.74 -6.87 -33.89
C ARG A 436 21.06 -7.41 -32.64
N GLU A 437 21.72 -7.23 -31.49
CA GLU A 437 21.26 -7.71 -30.19
C GLU A 437 20.39 -6.67 -29.47
N HIS A 438 19.17 -6.47 -29.97
CA HIS A 438 18.15 -5.65 -29.31
C HIS A 438 17.78 -6.20 -27.92
N ARG A 439 17.43 -5.32 -26.97
CA ARG A 439 16.97 -5.70 -25.61
C ARG A 439 15.50 -5.31 -25.43
N TYR A 440 14.63 -6.27 -25.12
CA TYR A 440 13.20 -6.05 -24.90
C TYR A 440 12.61 -7.19 -24.05
N GLY A 441 11.34 -7.07 -23.64
CA GLY A 441 10.70 -8.08 -22.80
C GLY A 441 11.40 -8.24 -21.45
N ARG A 442 11.49 -9.46 -20.92
CA ARG A 442 12.16 -9.75 -19.63
C ARG A 442 13.59 -9.21 -19.55
N ARG A 443 14.34 -9.14 -20.65
CA ARG A 443 15.72 -8.61 -20.65
C ARG A 443 15.76 -7.12 -20.34
N ALA A 444 14.84 -6.34 -20.89
CA ALA A 444 14.78 -4.91 -20.65
C ALA A 444 13.89 -4.53 -19.47
N GLU A 445 12.92 -5.36 -19.07
CA GLU A 445 11.91 -5.03 -18.04
C GLU A 445 12.17 -5.67 -16.67
N LYS A 446 12.99 -6.73 -16.61
CA LYS A 446 13.24 -7.50 -15.37
C LYS A 446 14.72 -7.71 -15.07
N ALA A 447 15.54 -7.99 -16.08
CA ALA A 447 16.97 -8.21 -15.88
C ALA A 447 17.76 -6.90 -15.69
N LEU A 448 17.23 -5.80 -16.24
CA LEU A 448 17.71 -4.44 -15.99
C LEU A 448 16.62 -3.67 -15.26
N ASP A 449 17.01 -2.81 -14.33
CA ASP A 449 16.16 -1.73 -13.83
C ASP A 449 16.21 -0.54 -14.81
N ALA A 450 15.58 0.59 -14.45
CA ALA A 450 15.56 1.76 -15.33
C ALA A 450 16.97 2.33 -15.55
N PHE A 451 17.78 2.44 -14.49
CA PHE A 451 19.13 3.00 -14.55
C PHE A 451 20.09 2.10 -15.33
N GLY A 452 19.98 0.78 -15.20
CA GLY A 452 20.71 -0.17 -16.04
C GLY A 452 20.36 -0.05 -17.53
N CYS A 453 19.11 0.30 -17.87
CA CYS A 453 18.76 0.66 -19.25
C CYS A 453 19.38 1.98 -19.70
N PHE A 454 19.54 2.97 -18.82
CA PHE A 454 20.19 4.25 -19.14
C PHE A 454 21.68 4.07 -19.41
N ASN A 455 22.36 3.26 -18.59
CA ASN A 455 23.79 2.99 -18.75
C ASN A 455 24.06 2.20 -20.03
N ALA A 456 23.13 1.31 -20.40
CA ALA A 456 23.25 0.51 -21.62
C ALA A 456 22.86 1.22 -22.93
N ALA A 457 22.35 2.46 -22.86
CA ALA A 457 21.94 3.24 -24.03
C ALA A 457 22.86 4.44 -24.25
N ASP A 458 22.97 4.90 -25.49
CA ASP A 458 23.72 6.10 -25.88
C ASP A 458 22.78 7.30 -26.08
N ALA A 459 21.49 7.05 -26.34
CA ALA A 459 20.43 8.05 -26.41
C ALA A 459 19.10 7.47 -25.92
N MET A 460 18.13 8.33 -25.62
CA MET A 460 16.77 7.92 -25.24
C MET A 460 15.71 8.60 -26.10
N ILE A 461 14.64 7.89 -26.42
CA ILE A 461 13.37 8.45 -26.87
C ILE A 461 12.31 8.09 -25.84
N SER A 462 11.59 9.09 -25.35
CA SER A 462 10.51 8.93 -24.39
C SER A 462 9.39 9.93 -24.69
N ASP A 463 8.53 10.16 -23.72
CA ASP A 463 7.43 11.12 -23.72
C ASP A 463 7.40 11.79 -22.33
N VAL A 464 6.26 12.34 -21.89
CA VAL A 464 6.14 12.97 -20.57
C VAL A 464 6.21 11.91 -19.46
N SER A 465 7.43 11.59 -19.05
CA SER A 465 7.72 10.53 -18.09
C SER A 465 8.60 11.01 -16.94
N SER A 466 8.37 10.46 -15.75
CA SER A 466 9.15 10.78 -14.54
C SER A 466 10.57 10.23 -14.57
N VAL A 467 10.92 9.42 -15.58
CA VAL A 467 12.26 8.86 -15.77
C VAL A 467 13.16 9.76 -16.62
N VAL A 468 12.58 10.75 -17.31
CA VAL A 468 13.34 11.68 -18.17
C VAL A 468 14.25 12.62 -17.38
N PRO A 469 13.79 13.23 -16.26
CA PRO A 469 14.69 13.98 -15.39
C PRO A 469 15.87 13.14 -14.89
N ASP A 470 15.69 11.83 -14.70
CA ASP A 470 16.76 10.94 -14.24
C ASP A 470 17.77 10.66 -15.36
N PHE A 471 17.27 10.46 -16.58
CA PHE A 471 18.12 10.27 -17.76
C PHE A 471 18.98 11.50 -18.04
N LEU A 472 18.51 12.71 -17.74
CA LEU A 472 19.32 13.94 -17.86
C LEU A 472 20.64 13.84 -17.08
N HIS A 473 20.69 13.08 -15.98
CA HIS A 473 21.93 12.90 -15.23
C HIS A 473 23.05 12.33 -16.11
N SER A 474 22.72 11.40 -17.02
CA SER A 474 23.68 10.78 -17.93
C SER A 474 24.36 11.76 -18.89
N GLY A 475 23.77 12.94 -19.13
CA GLY A 475 24.26 13.90 -20.13
C GLY A 475 24.05 13.47 -21.60
N LYS A 476 23.52 12.26 -21.82
CA LYS A 476 23.27 11.68 -23.15
C LYS A 476 22.10 12.38 -23.87
N PRO A 477 22.11 12.46 -25.21
CA PRO A 477 21.02 13.09 -25.97
C PRO A 477 19.70 12.32 -25.81
N TYR A 478 18.58 13.05 -25.83
CA TYR A 478 17.25 12.45 -25.72
C TYR A 478 16.19 13.19 -26.55
N GLY A 479 15.23 12.42 -27.03
CA GLY A 479 14.05 12.90 -27.74
C GLY A 479 12.78 12.69 -26.94
N LEU A 480 11.80 13.58 -27.13
CA LEU A 480 10.49 13.49 -26.49
C LEU A 480 9.39 13.53 -27.54
N VAL A 481 8.43 12.62 -27.44
CA VAL A 481 7.27 12.60 -28.32
C VAL A 481 6.16 13.44 -27.70
N THR A 482 5.65 14.44 -28.42
CA THR A 482 4.44 15.18 -28.06
C THR A 482 3.22 14.53 -28.74
N MET A 483 2.22 14.16 -27.92
CA MET A 483 1.03 13.45 -28.39
C MET A 483 -0.19 14.35 -28.63
N THR A 484 -0.22 15.54 -28.02
CA THR A 484 -1.45 16.34 -27.92
C THR A 484 -1.27 17.82 -28.28
N THR A 485 -0.03 18.31 -28.37
CA THR A 485 0.25 19.75 -28.50
C THR A 485 1.29 20.03 -29.57
N THR A 486 1.31 21.27 -30.05
CA THR A 486 2.45 21.80 -30.84
C THR A 486 3.73 21.77 -30.00
N ILE A 487 4.90 21.88 -30.66
CA ILE A 487 6.21 21.91 -29.98
C ILE A 487 6.27 23.09 -29.00
N ASP A 488 5.86 24.29 -29.42
CA ASP A 488 5.90 25.50 -28.57
C ASP A 488 4.99 25.40 -27.34
N GLU A 489 3.81 24.80 -27.48
CA GLU A 489 2.91 24.53 -26.35
C GLU A 489 3.49 23.47 -25.42
N PHE A 490 4.10 22.42 -25.99
CA PHE A 490 4.74 21.36 -25.24
C PHE A 490 5.90 21.89 -24.40
N GLU A 491 6.75 22.75 -24.95
CA GLU A 491 7.88 23.38 -24.25
C GLU A 491 7.47 24.43 -23.20
N ARG A 492 6.27 25.01 -23.32
CA ARG A 492 5.67 25.85 -22.28
C ARG A 492 5.13 25.02 -21.13
N ALA A 493 4.42 23.94 -21.43
CA ALA A 493 3.83 23.06 -20.43
C ALA A 493 4.88 22.20 -19.70
N PHE A 494 5.92 21.76 -20.42
CA PHE A 494 6.99 20.89 -19.95
C PHE A 494 8.35 21.51 -20.28
N PRO A 495 8.89 22.39 -19.41
CA PRO A 495 10.15 23.10 -19.68
C PRO A 495 11.34 22.19 -20.00
N LEU A 496 11.34 20.95 -19.48
CA LEU A 496 12.35 19.93 -19.80
C LEU A 496 12.41 19.59 -21.30
N ALA A 497 11.33 19.78 -22.05
CA ALA A 497 11.29 19.53 -23.49
C ALA A 497 12.19 20.46 -24.29
N ARG A 498 12.53 21.64 -23.76
CA ARG A 498 13.38 22.63 -24.44
C ARG A 498 14.79 22.10 -24.74
N SER A 499 15.30 21.19 -23.91
CA SER A 499 16.59 20.50 -24.11
C SER A 499 16.48 19.13 -24.78
N ALA A 500 15.29 18.76 -25.26
CA ALA A 500 15.03 17.51 -25.97
C ALA A 500 14.88 17.74 -27.48
N TYR A 501 14.99 16.65 -28.24
CA TYR A 501 14.56 16.60 -29.63
C TYR A 501 13.08 16.20 -29.70
N VAL A 502 12.21 17.19 -29.89
CA VAL A 502 10.75 16.95 -29.86
C VAL A 502 10.27 16.33 -31.16
N ILE A 503 9.59 15.18 -31.07
CA ILE A 503 8.98 14.43 -32.18
C ILE A 503 7.47 14.65 -32.13
N THR A 504 6.87 15.07 -33.23
CA THR A 504 5.41 15.29 -33.32
C THR A 504 4.66 13.96 -33.47
N HIS A 505 3.43 13.89 -32.94
CA HIS A 505 2.58 12.70 -33.04
C HIS A 505 2.29 12.23 -34.48
N ASP A 506 2.28 13.15 -35.45
CA ASP A 506 2.10 12.84 -36.87
C ASP A 506 3.39 12.37 -37.56
N LEU A 507 4.51 12.36 -36.82
CA LEU A 507 5.85 11.96 -37.23
C LEU A 507 6.39 12.75 -38.45
N SER A 508 5.81 13.91 -38.75
CA SER A 508 6.21 14.74 -39.88
C SER A 508 7.67 15.21 -39.78
N ASN A 509 8.17 15.39 -38.56
CA ASN A 509 9.56 15.80 -38.28
C ASN A 509 10.48 14.66 -37.80
N LEU A 510 10.04 13.39 -37.89
CA LEU A 510 10.78 12.26 -37.29
C LEU A 510 12.22 12.15 -37.80
N ASN A 511 12.45 12.34 -39.10
CA ASN A 511 13.79 12.23 -39.68
C ASN A 511 14.73 13.32 -39.18
N GLU A 512 14.26 14.57 -39.16
CA GLU A 512 15.04 15.71 -38.66
C GLU A 512 15.38 15.54 -37.18
N ALA A 513 14.39 15.15 -36.36
CA ALA A 513 14.61 14.89 -34.94
C ALA A 513 15.60 13.74 -34.69
N LEU A 514 15.59 12.70 -35.52
CA LEU A 514 16.55 11.59 -35.43
C LEU A 514 17.94 11.96 -35.97
N ASP A 515 18.06 12.81 -36.98
CA ASP A 515 19.35 13.32 -37.44
C ASP A 515 20.04 14.12 -36.33
N GLU A 516 19.27 14.99 -35.69
CA GLU A 516 19.73 15.73 -34.52
C GLU A 516 20.10 14.82 -33.34
N LEU A 517 19.24 13.86 -32.98
CA LEU A 517 19.45 12.94 -31.87
C LEU A 517 20.65 12.01 -32.07
N LEU A 518 20.86 11.51 -33.28
CA LEU A 518 21.83 10.43 -33.56
C LEU A 518 23.17 10.94 -34.10
N LEU A 519 23.19 12.09 -34.78
CA LEU A 519 24.36 12.56 -35.54
C LEU A 519 24.92 13.91 -35.06
N HIS A 520 24.07 14.88 -34.75
CA HIS A 520 24.51 16.27 -34.54
C HIS A 520 24.59 16.70 -33.07
N ASP A 521 23.61 16.32 -32.26
CA ASP A 521 23.46 16.72 -30.87
C ASP A 521 23.58 18.24 -30.61
N SER A 522 22.92 19.08 -31.42
CA SER A 522 22.89 20.55 -31.26
C SER A 522 22.37 21.06 -29.91
N LYS A 523 21.71 20.22 -29.10
CA LYS A 523 21.12 20.56 -27.80
C LYS A 523 22.04 20.24 -26.62
N ALA A 524 23.27 19.80 -26.85
CA ALA A 524 24.21 19.40 -25.79
C ALA A 524 24.37 20.46 -24.68
N GLU A 525 24.65 21.73 -25.03
CA GLU A 525 24.81 22.80 -24.04
C GLU A 525 23.51 23.12 -23.30
N GLN A 526 22.39 23.17 -24.03
CA GLN A 526 21.08 23.41 -23.43
C GLN A 526 20.71 22.29 -22.46
N ARG A 527 21.02 21.03 -22.81
CA ARG A 527 20.82 19.85 -21.96
C ARG A 527 21.70 19.88 -20.72
N ARG A 528 22.95 20.35 -20.82
CA ARG A 528 23.85 20.57 -19.67
C ARG A 528 23.25 21.57 -18.68
N ALA A 529 22.76 22.71 -19.18
CA ALA A 529 22.10 23.72 -18.37
C ALA A 529 20.80 23.19 -17.73
N THR A 530 19.96 22.47 -18.49
CA THR A 530 18.73 21.86 -17.96
C THR A 530 19.05 20.82 -16.88
N ARG A 531 20.11 20.01 -17.06
CA ARG A 531 20.56 19.05 -16.05
C ARG A 531 20.89 19.76 -14.73
N GLU A 532 21.70 20.82 -14.76
CA GLU A 532 22.02 21.58 -13.53
C GLU A 532 20.77 22.23 -12.93
N TYR A 533 19.85 22.73 -13.76
CA TYR A 533 18.61 23.33 -13.30
C TYR A 533 17.68 22.32 -12.60
N TYR A 534 17.56 21.09 -13.11
CA TYR A 534 16.68 20.05 -12.55
C TYR A 534 17.34 19.20 -11.46
N LEU A 535 18.66 18.96 -11.53
CA LEU A 535 19.38 18.01 -10.68
C LEU A 535 20.48 18.67 -9.83
N GLY A 536 20.67 19.98 -9.94
CA GLY A 536 21.71 20.70 -9.21
C GLY A 536 23.13 20.47 -9.76
N PRO A 537 24.07 21.38 -9.46
CA PRO A 537 25.44 21.35 -9.98
C PRO A 537 26.37 20.52 -9.08
N PHE A 538 26.00 19.28 -8.75
CA PHE A 538 26.79 18.43 -7.87
C PHE A 538 27.78 17.54 -8.65
N PRO A 539 28.99 17.28 -8.11
CA PRO A 539 29.96 16.41 -8.76
C PRO A 539 29.42 14.97 -8.88
N PRO A 540 29.62 14.27 -10.01
CA PRO A 540 29.09 12.92 -10.21
C PRO A 540 29.66 11.90 -9.21
N GLU A 541 30.92 12.04 -8.81
CA GLU A 541 31.65 11.07 -7.99
C GLU A 541 31.11 10.96 -6.56
N ASN A 542 30.45 11.99 -6.07
CA ASN A 542 29.87 12.06 -4.73
C ASN A 542 28.47 12.68 -4.75
N TYR A 543 27.74 12.52 -5.86
CA TYR A 543 26.47 13.20 -6.11
C TYR A 543 25.46 13.05 -4.95
N ALA A 544 25.28 11.84 -4.42
CA ALA A 544 24.37 11.59 -3.31
C ALA A 544 24.82 12.19 -1.96
N GLU A 545 26.09 12.56 -1.79
CA GLU A 545 26.56 13.23 -0.58
C GLU A 545 25.95 14.62 -0.41
N ALA A 546 25.44 15.24 -1.48
CA ALA A 546 24.65 16.47 -1.36
C ALA A 546 23.41 16.24 -0.47
N PHE A 547 22.65 15.18 -0.74
CA PHE A 547 21.52 14.77 0.09
C PHE A 547 21.97 14.29 1.47
N VAL A 548 22.91 13.34 1.53
CA VAL A 548 23.33 12.73 2.80
C VAL A 548 23.91 13.79 3.74
N GLY A 549 24.72 14.71 3.22
CA GLY A 549 25.30 15.82 3.98
C GLY A 549 24.24 16.79 4.51
N ALA A 550 23.30 17.22 3.66
CA ALA A 550 22.22 18.12 4.08
C ALA A 550 21.28 17.46 5.10
N ALA A 551 20.92 16.19 4.87
CA ALA A 551 20.10 15.42 5.81
C ALA A 551 20.81 15.23 7.15
N ARG A 552 22.11 14.91 7.13
CA ARG A 552 22.95 14.80 8.33
C ARG A 552 23.04 16.12 9.08
N GLN A 553 23.17 17.25 8.39
CA GLN A 553 23.15 18.57 9.04
C GLN A 553 21.83 18.79 9.77
N VAL A 554 20.69 18.53 9.14
CA VAL A 554 19.38 18.67 9.81
C VAL A 554 19.22 17.74 11.01
N VAL A 555 19.75 16.52 10.91
CA VAL A 555 19.71 15.54 12.01
C VAL A 555 20.62 15.94 13.18
N LEU A 556 21.80 16.51 12.88
CA LEU A 556 22.78 16.91 13.90
C LEU A 556 22.57 18.33 14.44
N GLU A 557 21.77 19.15 13.76
CA GLU A 557 21.37 20.46 14.24
C GLU A 557 20.69 20.35 15.61
N ALA A 558 21.01 21.29 16.50
CA ALA A 558 20.41 21.34 17.82
C ALA A 558 18.89 21.52 17.70
N ARG A 559 18.16 20.91 18.63
CA ARG A 559 16.68 20.97 18.70
C ARG A 559 16.20 22.41 18.51
N LYS A 560 15.07 22.57 17.83
CA LYS A 560 14.39 23.87 17.80
C LYS A 560 14.15 24.37 19.23
N PRO A 561 14.45 25.63 19.55
CA PRO A 561 14.23 26.18 20.87
C PRO A 561 12.78 25.97 21.31
N ALA A 562 12.58 25.49 22.54
CA ALA A 562 11.27 25.23 23.13
C ALA A 562 10.37 26.48 23.26
N ALA A 563 10.84 27.68 22.87
CA ALA A 563 10.05 28.90 22.86
C ALA A 563 8.80 28.81 21.96
N ALA A 564 8.78 27.90 20.97
CA ALA A 564 7.59 27.60 20.19
C ALA A 564 6.53 26.75 20.95
N MET A 565 6.87 26.18 22.11
CA MET A 565 5.96 25.38 22.93
C MET A 565 5.19 26.20 23.98
N THR A 566 5.55 27.47 24.18
CA THR A 566 4.97 28.36 25.20
C THR A 566 4.39 29.65 24.64
N ALA A 567 3.94 29.64 23.38
CA ALA A 567 3.10 30.74 22.89
C ALA A 567 1.83 30.78 23.76
N PRO A 568 1.55 31.88 24.48
CA PRO A 568 0.29 32.01 25.20
C PRO A 568 -0.83 31.92 24.15
N ALA A 569 -1.88 31.15 24.45
CA ALA A 569 -3.13 31.34 23.73
C ALA A 569 -3.56 32.79 23.98
N GLU A 570 -3.35 33.66 22.99
CA GLU A 570 -3.89 35.01 23.04
C GLU A 570 -5.40 34.90 23.22
N GLY A 571 -5.89 35.52 24.29
CA GLY A 571 -7.23 35.32 24.81
C GLY A 571 -8.30 35.59 23.78
N GLU A 572 -9.29 34.70 23.76
CA GLU A 572 -10.62 34.98 23.21
C GLU A 572 -11.28 36.09 24.04
N GLU A 573 -10.95 37.35 23.75
CA GLU A 573 -11.82 38.49 24.06
C GLU A 573 -12.25 39.13 22.73
N GLY A 574 -13.39 38.65 22.24
CA GLY A 574 -14.00 39.13 21.01
C GLY A 574 -15.40 38.57 20.77
N GLY A 575 -16.14 38.26 21.84
CA GLY A 575 -17.56 37.94 21.75
C GLY A 575 -18.37 39.21 21.45
N SER A 576 -18.57 39.52 20.17
CA SER A 576 -19.56 40.50 19.74
C SER A 576 -20.82 39.78 19.29
N GLU A 577 -21.86 39.89 20.10
CA GLU A 577 -23.24 39.58 19.74
C GLU A 577 -23.62 40.23 18.41
N ILE A 578 -24.10 39.45 17.43
CA ILE A 578 -25.01 39.96 16.41
C ILE A 578 -26.27 39.09 16.40
N ARG A 579 -27.32 39.74 16.89
CA ARG A 579 -28.71 39.37 16.98
C ARG A 579 -29.27 39.08 15.58
N GLY A 580 -30.08 38.04 15.46
CA GLY A 580 -30.65 37.59 14.19
C GLY A 580 -31.57 38.59 13.49
N GLN A 581 -31.55 38.53 12.17
CA GLN A 581 -32.68 38.86 11.31
C GLN A 581 -32.82 37.78 10.24
N ALA A 582 -34.01 37.20 10.18
CA ALA A 582 -34.44 36.31 9.12
C ALA A 582 -34.66 37.13 7.83
N GLY A 583 -34.13 36.63 6.73
CA GLY A 583 -34.36 37.15 5.38
C GLY A 583 -33.97 36.09 4.36
N GLN A 584 -34.94 35.68 3.56
CA GLN A 584 -34.87 34.63 2.55
C GLN A 584 -33.87 34.98 1.46
N ASP A 585 -33.01 34.03 1.06
CA ASP A 585 -32.72 33.76 -0.35
C ASP A 585 -31.94 32.45 -0.52
N ARG A 586 -32.33 31.69 -1.55
CA ARG A 586 -31.85 30.33 -1.86
C ARG A 586 -30.47 30.35 -2.53
N PRO A 587 -29.60 29.35 -2.24
CA PRO A 587 -28.59 28.88 -3.19
C PRO A 587 -28.95 27.50 -3.76
N GLY A 588 -28.55 27.28 -5.02
CA GLY A 588 -28.80 26.08 -5.83
C GLY A 588 -28.04 24.82 -5.37
N PRO A 589 -28.20 23.71 -6.11
CA PRO A 589 -27.83 22.37 -5.62
C PRO A 589 -26.31 22.20 -5.50
N GLU A 590 -25.91 21.72 -4.33
CA GLU A 590 -24.58 21.26 -3.98
C GLU A 590 -24.12 20.14 -4.94
N SER A 591 -22.91 20.28 -5.46
CA SER A 591 -22.18 19.22 -6.15
C SER A 591 -21.82 18.12 -5.16
N GLU A 592 -22.34 16.91 -5.41
CA GLU A 592 -21.96 15.67 -4.74
C GLU A 592 -20.43 15.48 -4.83
N LEU A 593 -19.77 15.53 -3.67
CA LEU A 593 -18.41 15.01 -3.50
C LEU A 593 -18.52 13.48 -3.39
N ASP A 594 -18.25 12.83 -4.52
CA ASP A 594 -18.40 11.39 -4.70
C ASP A 594 -17.47 10.57 -3.79
N GLU A 595 -18.10 9.58 -3.17
CA GLU A 595 -17.53 8.54 -2.33
C GLU A 595 -16.52 7.67 -3.10
N PHE A 596 -15.36 7.41 -2.48
CA PHE A 596 -14.41 6.39 -2.91
C PHE A 596 -15.05 4.99 -2.88
N PRO A 597 -15.11 4.22 -3.99
CA PRO A 597 -15.55 2.84 -3.95
C PRO A 597 -14.41 1.89 -3.56
N ASP A 598 -14.68 1.10 -2.51
CA ASP A 598 -13.93 -0.10 -2.11
C ASP A 598 -13.68 -1.04 -3.30
N SER A 599 -12.41 -1.26 -3.66
CA SER A 599 -12.00 -2.27 -4.65
C SER A 599 -11.27 -3.45 -3.97
N GLU A 600 -12.05 -4.33 -3.34
CA GLU A 600 -11.66 -5.74 -3.14
C GLU A 600 -12.62 -6.64 -3.93
N ARG A 601 -12.21 -7.03 -5.14
CA ARG A 601 -12.58 -8.29 -5.81
C ARG A 601 -11.92 -8.41 -7.18
N ASP A 602 -10.97 -9.34 -7.28
CA ASP A 602 -10.81 -10.36 -8.32
C ASP A 602 -9.34 -10.65 -8.61
N SER A 603 -8.88 -11.77 -8.04
CA SER A 603 -7.68 -12.48 -8.47
C SER A 603 -8.04 -13.33 -9.70
N PRO A 604 -7.30 -13.27 -10.81
CA PRO A 604 -7.46 -14.25 -11.88
C PRO A 604 -6.75 -15.55 -11.49
N ASN A 605 -7.48 -16.65 -11.65
CA ASN A 605 -6.93 -18.00 -11.63
C ASN A 605 -5.88 -18.16 -12.73
N ASP A 606 -4.77 -18.79 -12.37
CA ASP A 606 -3.77 -19.39 -13.24
C ASP A 606 -4.33 -20.71 -13.80
N PRO A 607 -4.33 -20.95 -15.12
CA PRO A 607 -4.45 -22.30 -15.65
C PRO A 607 -3.05 -22.84 -15.94
N GLN A 608 -2.67 -23.86 -15.18
CA GLN A 608 -1.74 -24.88 -15.65
C GLN A 608 -2.34 -25.54 -16.90
N ASP A 609 -1.57 -25.62 -17.99
CA ASP A 609 -1.15 -26.88 -18.64
C ASP A 609 -0.47 -26.63 -19.99
N ASN A 610 0.68 -27.33 -20.15
CA ASN A 610 1.52 -27.57 -21.34
C ASN A 610 2.33 -26.43 -21.98
#